data_AF-A0A3C0I486-F1
#
_entry.id   AF-A0A3C0I486-F1
#
_cell.length_a   1.000
_cell.length_b   1.000
_cell.length_c   1.000
_cell.angle_alpha   90.00
_cell.angle_beta   90.00
_cell.angle_gamma   90.00
#
_symmetry.space_group_name_H-M   'P 1'
#
loop_
_entity.id
_entity.type
_entity.pdbx_description
1 polymer ?
#
loop_
_entity_poly.entity_id
_entity_poly.type
_entity_poly.pdbx_seq_one_letter_code
_entity_poly.pdbx_strand_id
1 'polypeptide(L)'
;MVATMTDNARGAGDLKRTQPTGQLGGKPIGHLAPETGSQKHTHKRENQSAEILAAQGYQVEQNPGTLPNGRNPDYKIEGEYFDCFSPTSNNIDQVRWGISHKVKNGQTQRIILNLDDSLFDPSDIIELLSRKPKKGLKEVIGIKGGKIVPIFP
;
A
#
# COMPACT_ATOMS: atom_id res chain seq x y z
N MET A 1 -37.76 14.87 27.99
CA MET A 1 -36.35 15.32 27.94
C MET A 1 -35.66 14.42 26.92
N VAL A 2 -35.71 14.75 25.62
CA VAL A 2 -34.79 15.64 24.89
C VAL A 2 -33.32 15.32 25.13
N ALA A 3 -32.71 14.64 24.17
CA ALA A 3 -31.59 15.16 23.38
C ALA A 3 -31.27 14.17 22.24
N THR A 4 -31.85 14.42 21.07
CA THR A 4 -31.30 14.01 19.78
C THR A 4 -29.97 14.71 19.59
N MET A 5 -28.88 13.95 19.44
CA MET A 5 -27.66 14.46 18.79
C MET A 5 -27.60 13.87 17.39
N THR A 6 -28.11 14.64 16.45
CA THR A 6 -27.78 14.53 15.04
C THR A 6 -26.33 14.98 14.89
N ASP A 7 -25.42 14.05 14.58
CA ASP A 7 -24.14 14.43 13.99
C ASP A 7 -24.11 14.13 12.50
N ASN A 8 -23.84 15.22 11.81
CA ASN A 8 -23.98 15.48 10.40
C ASN A 8 -22.76 14.88 9.67
N ALA A 9 -22.78 13.58 9.40
CA ALA A 9 -21.76 12.93 8.56
C ALA A 9 -22.04 13.19 7.07
N ARG A 10 -21.84 14.45 6.63
CA ARG A 10 -21.81 14.81 5.21
C ARG A 10 -20.39 14.61 4.67
N GLY A 11 -20.19 13.53 3.92
CA GLY A 11 -19.14 13.44 2.91
C GLY A 11 -17.98 12.48 3.18
N ALA A 12 -18.24 11.23 3.57
CA ALA A 12 -17.30 10.13 3.34
C ALA A 12 -17.89 9.23 2.25
N GLY A 13 -17.57 9.51 0.98
CA GLY A 13 -17.82 8.52 -0.06
C GLY A 13 -17.05 7.25 0.30
N ASP A 14 -17.74 6.11 0.36
CA ASP A 14 -17.20 4.81 0.78
C ASP A 14 -15.80 4.55 0.21
N LEU A 15 -14.75 4.80 0.99
CA LEU A 15 -13.41 4.36 0.66
C LEU A 15 -13.35 2.85 0.95
N LYS A 16 -13.85 2.06 -0.01
CA LYS A 16 -13.84 0.61 0.09
C LYS A 16 -12.40 0.11 0.13
N ARG A 17 -12.02 -0.54 1.24
CA ARG A 17 -10.75 -1.25 1.39
C ARG A 17 -10.67 -2.41 0.41
N THR A 18 -9.47 -2.66 -0.09
CA THR A 18 -9.16 -3.83 -0.91
C THR A 18 -9.18 -5.07 -0.02
N GLN A 19 -10.00 -6.07 -0.38
CA GLN A 19 -10.22 -7.29 0.40
C GLN A 19 -9.82 -8.52 -0.43
N PRO A 20 -9.24 -9.55 0.19
CA PRO A 20 -8.84 -10.76 -0.52
C PRO A 20 -10.07 -11.51 -1.03
N THR A 21 -10.05 -11.94 -2.29
CA THR A 21 -11.11 -12.77 -2.90
C THR A 21 -10.61 -14.14 -3.37
N GLY A 22 -9.29 -14.35 -3.35
CA GLY A 22 -8.64 -15.60 -3.71
C GLY A 22 -8.55 -16.60 -2.55
N GLN A 23 -7.80 -17.67 -2.78
CA GLN A 23 -7.57 -18.75 -1.81
C GLN A 23 -6.29 -18.51 -0.99
N LEU A 24 -6.32 -18.87 0.29
CA LEU A 24 -5.11 -18.91 1.13
C LEU A 24 -4.06 -19.84 0.49
N GLY A 25 -2.80 -19.41 0.54
CA GLY A 25 -1.68 -20.11 -0.11
C GLY A 25 -1.53 -19.86 -1.61
N GLY A 26 -2.26 -18.87 -2.16
CA GLY A 26 -2.12 -18.42 -3.54
C GLY A 26 -0.71 -17.91 -3.88
N LYS A 27 -0.47 -17.70 -5.17
CA LYS A 27 0.78 -17.13 -5.71
C LYS A 27 0.45 -15.92 -6.59
N PRO A 28 1.33 -14.90 -6.64
CA PRO A 28 1.15 -13.81 -7.58
C PRO A 28 1.30 -14.34 -9.02
N ILE A 29 0.59 -13.69 -9.95
CA ILE A 29 0.75 -13.87 -11.39
C ILE A 29 1.56 -12.70 -11.98
N GLY A 30 1.88 -12.76 -13.26
CA GLY A 30 2.64 -11.72 -13.95
C GLY A 30 4.15 -11.97 -13.87
N HIS A 31 4.93 -10.89 -13.95
CA HIS A 31 6.39 -10.98 -14.01
C HIS A 31 7.02 -10.42 -12.74
N LEU A 32 7.98 -11.14 -12.19
CA LEU A 32 8.80 -10.64 -11.07
C LEU A 32 9.62 -9.43 -11.49
N ALA A 33 9.79 -8.48 -10.58
CA ALA A 33 10.73 -7.40 -10.78
C ALA A 33 12.17 -7.97 -10.75
N PRO A 34 13.03 -7.60 -11.72
CA PRO A 34 14.37 -8.17 -11.82
C PRO A 34 15.26 -7.69 -10.68
N GLU A 35 15.75 -8.61 -9.85
CA GLU A 35 16.58 -8.32 -8.67
C GLU A 35 18.05 -8.05 -9.04
N THR A 36 18.30 -7.00 -9.81
CA THR A 36 19.62 -6.65 -10.34
C THR A 36 20.04 -5.22 -10.02
N GLY A 37 21.35 -4.97 -10.08
CA GLY A 37 21.92 -3.63 -9.91
C GLY A 37 21.59 -2.97 -8.57
N SER A 38 21.49 -1.63 -8.59
CA SER A 38 21.15 -0.81 -7.41
C SER A 38 19.72 -1.01 -6.91
N GLN A 39 18.82 -1.53 -7.75
CA GLN A 39 17.40 -1.74 -7.43
C GLN A 39 17.14 -3.13 -6.82
N LYS A 40 18.15 -4.00 -6.77
CA LYS A 40 18.03 -5.39 -6.29
C LYS A 40 17.26 -5.50 -4.99
N HIS A 41 17.57 -4.68 -4.00
CA HIS A 41 16.93 -4.74 -2.69
C HIS A 41 15.45 -4.30 -2.74
N THR A 42 15.16 -3.21 -3.45
CA THR A 42 13.79 -2.71 -3.64
C THR A 42 12.92 -3.74 -4.35
N HIS A 43 13.40 -4.29 -5.48
CA HIS A 43 12.66 -5.30 -6.24
C HIS A 43 12.49 -6.60 -5.45
N LYS A 44 13.47 -6.99 -4.63
CA LYS A 44 13.30 -8.12 -3.71
C LYS A 44 12.13 -7.90 -2.75
N ARG A 45 12.02 -6.71 -2.15
CA ARG A 45 10.91 -6.39 -1.24
C ARG A 45 9.58 -6.27 -1.96
N GLU A 46 9.60 -5.82 -3.20
CA GLU A 46 8.42 -5.84 -4.07
C GLU A 46 7.93 -7.28 -4.31
N ASN A 47 8.80 -8.15 -4.81
CA ASN A 47 8.49 -9.57 -5.04
C ASN A 47 8.00 -10.27 -3.77
N GLN A 48 8.68 -10.06 -2.64
CA GLN A 48 8.27 -10.64 -1.35
C GLN A 48 6.90 -10.12 -0.88
N SER A 49 6.59 -8.85 -1.11
CA SER A 49 5.28 -8.30 -0.75
C SER A 49 4.16 -8.94 -1.58
N ALA A 50 4.39 -9.15 -2.88
CA ALA A 50 3.45 -9.84 -3.75
C ALA A 50 3.20 -11.30 -3.31
N GLU A 51 4.26 -12.02 -2.92
CA GLU A 51 4.14 -13.37 -2.37
C GLU A 51 3.32 -13.41 -1.08
N ILE A 52 3.60 -12.51 -0.13
CA ILE A 52 2.87 -12.41 1.14
C ILE A 52 1.39 -12.11 0.90
N LEU A 53 1.09 -11.13 0.05
CA LEU A 53 -0.29 -10.75 -0.28
C LEU A 53 -1.05 -11.93 -0.91
N ALA A 54 -0.46 -12.58 -1.92
CA ALA A 54 -1.10 -13.71 -2.59
C ALA A 54 -1.29 -14.91 -1.67
N ALA A 55 -0.31 -15.21 -0.81
CA ALA A 55 -0.41 -16.27 0.18
C ALA A 55 -1.53 -16.02 1.20
N GLN A 56 -1.91 -14.76 1.45
CA GLN A 56 -3.03 -14.37 2.30
C GLN A 56 -4.36 -14.25 1.54
N GLY A 57 -4.42 -14.70 0.28
CA GLY A 57 -5.66 -14.80 -0.49
C GLY A 57 -5.97 -13.58 -1.35
N TYR A 58 -5.05 -12.62 -1.50
CA TYR A 58 -5.23 -11.57 -2.49
C TYR A 58 -4.93 -12.09 -3.91
N GLN A 59 -5.74 -11.70 -4.88
CA GLN A 59 -5.38 -11.82 -6.29
C GLN A 59 -4.37 -10.73 -6.63
N VAL A 60 -3.12 -11.13 -6.88
CA VAL A 60 -2.01 -10.22 -7.14
C VAL A 60 -1.44 -10.48 -8.53
N GLU A 61 -1.48 -9.48 -9.39
CA GLU A 61 -0.72 -9.43 -10.64
C GLU A 61 0.45 -8.46 -10.48
N GLN A 62 1.68 -8.96 -10.60
CA GLN A 62 2.90 -8.15 -10.61
C GLN A 62 3.22 -7.62 -12.00
N ASN A 63 3.65 -6.36 -12.05
CA ASN A 63 4.03 -5.68 -13.28
C ASN A 63 2.93 -5.80 -14.38
N PRO A 64 1.69 -5.33 -14.15
CA PRO A 64 0.54 -5.46 -15.07
C PRO A 64 0.68 -4.66 -16.38
N GLY A 65 1.86 -4.10 -16.65
CA GLY A 65 2.16 -3.28 -17.82
C GLY A 65 1.85 -1.80 -17.65
N THR A 66 2.09 -1.05 -18.73
CA THR A 66 1.95 0.41 -18.74
C THR A 66 0.48 0.83 -18.90
N LEU A 67 0.01 1.67 -17.98
CA LEU A 67 -1.31 2.26 -18.03
C LEU A 67 -1.41 3.36 -19.11
N PRO A 68 -2.63 3.74 -19.56
CA PRO A 68 -2.82 4.80 -20.56
C PRO A 68 -2.21 6.16 -20.20
N ASN A 69 -1.99 6.41 -18.90
CA ASN A 69 -1.32 7.61 -18.41
C ASN A 69 0.23 7.49 -18.39
N GLY A 70 0.79 6.43 -18.99
CA GLY A 70 2.24 6.18 -19.09
C GLY A 70 2.89 5.67 -17.81
N ARG A 71 2.11 5.28 -16.79
CA ARG A 71 2.63 4.77 -15.51
C ARG A 71 2.72 3.25 -15.50
N ASN A 72 3.69 2.72 -14.78
CA ASN A 72 3.89 1.29 -14.57
C ASN A 72 3.70 1.03 -13.07
N PRO A 73 2.49 0.67 -12.61
CA PRO A 73 2.29 0.30 -11.22
C PRO A 73 3.01 -1.01 -10.93
N ASP A 74 3.47 -1.19 -9.70
CA ASP A 74 4.14 -2.43 -9.30
C ASP A 74 3.14 -3.60 -9.28
N TYR A 75 1.87 -3.33 -8.90
CA TYR A 75 0.83 -4.34 -8.78
C TYR A 75 -0.53 -3.92 -9.33
N LYS A 76 -1.31 -4.93 -9.72
CA LYS A 76 -2.77 -4.90 -9.74
C LYS A 76 -3.29 -5.93 -8.74
N ILE A 77 -3.90 -5.44 -7.66
CA ILE A 77 -4.39 -6.24 -6.54
C ILE A 77 -5.90 -6.13 -6.49
N GLU A 78 -6.61 -7.24 -6.69
CA GLU A 78 -8.08 -7.27 -6.68
C GLU A 78 -8.70 -6.24 -7.64
N GLY A 79 -8.03 -6.00 -8.77
CA GLY A 79 -8.44 -5.02 -9.78
C GLY A 79 -7.95 -3.59 -9.57
N GLU A 80 -7.37 -3.26 -8.42
CA GLU A 80 -6.87 -1.92 -8.08
C GLU A 80 -5.35 -1.84 -8.26
N TYR A 81 -4.85 -0.68 -8.73
CA TYR A 81 -3.41 -0.49 -8.94
C TYR A 81 -2.71 0.03 -7.69
N PHE A 82 -1.56 -0.58 -7.37
CA PHE A 82 -0.74 -0.26 -6.21
C PHE A 82 0.72 -0.10 -6.60
N ASP A 83 1.44 0.74 -5.86
CA ASP A 83 2.91 0.68 -5.83
C ASP A 83 3.38 0.11 -4.49
N CYS A 84 4.52 -0.57 -4.52
CA CYS A 84 5.28 -0.95 -3.35
C CYS A 84 6.15 0.21 -2.85
N PHE A 85 6.27 0.34 -1.54
CA PHE A 85 7.24 1.21 -0.90
C PHE A 85 7.83 0.53 0.33
N SER A 86 9.16 0.44 0.37
CA SER A 86 9.91 -0.23 1.45
C SER A 86 10.88 0.77 2.09
N PRO A 87 10.44 1.57 3.08
CA PRO A 87 11.28 2.61 3.65
C PRO A 87 12.41 2.04 4.52
N THR A 88 13.63 2.53 4.30
CA THR A 88 14.82 2.26 5.13
C THR A 88 15.25 3.47 5.98
N SER A 89 14.58 4.61 5.81
CA SER A 89 14.88 5.82 6.59
C SER A 89 14.51 5.64 8.05
N ASN A 90 15.36 6.13 8.95
CA ASN A 90 15.09 6.25 10.38
C ASN A 90 14.30 7.52 10.75
N ASN A 91 13.82 8.29 9.77
CA ASN A 91 13.05 9.51 9.97
C ASN A 91 11.60 9.31 9.47
N ILE A 92 10.64 9.36 10.39
CA ILE A 92 9.23 9.10 10.09
C ILE A 92 8.62 10.14 9.14
N ASP A 93 9.09 11.39 9.18
CA ASP A 93 8.63 12.42 8.25
C ASP A 93 9.18 12.17 6.83
N GLN A 94 10.35 11.53 6.69
CA GLN A 94 10.84 11.05 5.39
C GLN A 94 10.01 9.88 4.86
N VAL A 95 9.55 8.97 5.73
CA VAL A 95 8.60 7.91 5.35
C VAL A 95 7.30 8.52 4.82
N ARG A 96 6.73 9.50 5.53
CA ARG A 96 5.56 10.25 5.06
C ARG A 96 5.81 10.97 3.74
N TRP A 97 7.00 11.55 3.59
CA TRP A 97 7.39 12.21 2.35
C TRP A 97 7.46 11.22 1.19
N GLY A 98 8.02 10.03 1.38
CA GLY A 98 8.07 8.95 0.39
C GLY A 98 6.67 8.52 -0.07
N ILE A 99 5.78 8.23 0.88
CA ILE A 99 4.34 7.98 0.62
C ILE A 99 3.73 9.14 -0.19
N SER A 100 4.01 10.37 0.25
CA SER A 100 3.51 11.58 -0.38
C SER A 100 4.02 11.80 -1.80
N HIS A 101 5.25 11.41 -2.10
CA HIS A 101 5.91 11.62 -3.38
C HIS A 101 5.32 10.69 -4.43
N LYS A 102 5.12 9.41 -4.09
CA LYS A 102 4.41 8.44 -4.95
C LYS A 102 2.99 8.91 -5.29
N VAL A 103 2.26 9.44 -4.31
CA VAL A 103 0.91 9.98 -4.53
C VAL A 103 0.92 11.28 -5.36
N LYS A 104 1.76 12.26 -5.01
CA LYS A 104 1.77 13.59 -5.65
C LYS A 104 2.21 13.53 -7.11
N ASN A 105 3.11 12.63 -7.46
CA ASN A 105 3.56 12.47 -8.84
C ASN A 105 2.51 11.76 -9.71
N GLY A 106 1.35 11.40 -9.15
CA GLY A 106 0.29 10.68 -9.86
C GLY A 106 0.72 9.27 -10.26
N GLN A 107 1.69 8.68 -9.55
CA GLN A 107 2.16 7.32 -9.81
C GLN A 107 1.12 6.32 -9.30
N THR A 108 0.62 6.52 -8.08
CA THR A 108 -0.47 5.71 -7.52
C THR A 108 -1.29 6.48 -6.49
N GLN A 109 -2.50 5.99 -6.20
CA GLN A 109 -3.30 6.43 -5.05
C GLN A 109 -3.30 5.38 -3.93
N ARG A 110 -2.73 4.19 -4.15
CA ARG A 110 -2.69 3.09 -3.20
C ARG A 110 -1.31 2.49 -3.05
N ILE A 111 -0.93 2.17 -1.82
CA ILE A 111 0.45 1.78 -1.49
C ILE A 111 0.46 0.47 -0.72
N ILE A 112 1.34 -0.44 -1.11
CA ILE A 112 1.82 -1.52 -0.26
C ILE A 112 3.05 -1.01 0.48
N LEU A 113 2.95 -0.87 1.79
CA LEU A 113 4.02 -0.35 2.65
C LEU A 113 4.72 -1.52 3.34
N ASN A 114 5.85 -1.97 2.81
CA ASN A 114 6.63 -3.03 3.42
C ASN A 114 7.60 -2.44 4.46
N LEU A 115 7.32 -2.70 5.73
CA LEU A 115 8.04 -2.20 6.89
C LEU A 115 9.08 -3.19 7.43
N ASP A 116 9.37 -4.30 6.73
CA ASP A 116 10.29 -5.33 7.23
C ASP A 116 11.72 -4.80 7.48
N ASP A 117 12.18 -3.83 6.68
CA ASP A 117 13.47 -3.16 6.88
C ASP A 117 13.33 -1.80 7.60
N SER A 118 12.12 -1.44 8.02
CA SER A 118 11.85 -0.18 8.69
C SER A 118 12.02 -0.32 10.20
N LEU A 119 12.52 0.74 10.83
CA LEU A 119 12.52 0.86 12.30
C LEU A 119 11.14 1.19 12.86
N PHE A 120 10.20 1.62 12.02
CA PHE A 120 8.86 1.97 12.43
C PHE A 120 7.92 0.76 12.40
N ASP A 121 6.96 0.79 13.31
CA ASP A 121 5.88 -0.17 13.38
C ASP A 121 4.64 0.35 12.67
N PRO A 122 3.71 -0.54 12.29
CA PRO A 122 2.43 -0.16 11.70
C PRO A 122 1.69 0.95 12.48
N SER A 123 1.72 0.90 13.82
CA SER A 123 1.07 1.89 14.68
C SER A 123 1.64 3.31 14.50
N ASP A 124 2.95 3.44 14.31
CA ASP A 124 3.60 4.73 14.09
C ASP A 124 3.11 5.37 12.80
N ILE A 125 2.93 4.55 11.76
CA ILE A 125 2.46 5.01 10.46
C ILE A 125 0.97 5.37 10.51
N ILE A 126 0.15 4.58 11.22
CA ILE A 126 -1.25 4.88 11.46
C ILE A 126 -1.38 6.25 12.14
N GLU A 127 -0.69 6.47 13.26
CA GLU A 127 -0.72 7.74 14.00
C GLU A 127 -0.26 8.92 13.10
N LEU A 128 0.82 8.71 12.35
CA LEU A 128 1.35 9.71 11.42
C LEU A 128 0.33 10.14 10.36
N LEU A 129 -0.36 9.18 9.72
CA LEU A 129 -1.33 9.45 8.68
C LEU A 129 -2.63 10.03 9.24
N SER A 130 -3.06 9.62 10.44
CA SER A 130 -4.19 10.23 11.15
C SER A 130 -3.93 11.70 11.49
N ARG A 131 -2.73 12.03 11.99
CA ARG A 131 -2.36 13.41 12.33
C ARG A 131 -2.10 14.29 11.11
N LYS A 132 -1.52 13.72 10.05
CA LYS A 132 -1.10 14.47 8.85
C LYS A 132 -1.70 13.85 7.59
N PRO A 133 -3.03 13.89 7.41
CA PRO A 133 -3.72 13.24 6.31
C PRO A 133 -3.20 13.70 4.95
N LYS A 134 -3.26 12.79 3.98
CA LYS A 134 -2.71 13.02 2.64
C LYS A 134 -3.81 13.08 1.59
N LYS A 135 -4.02 14.28 1.04
CA LYS A 135 -4.91 14.45 -0.14
C LYS A 135 -4.43 13.56 -1.28
N GLY A 136 -5.36 12.77 -1.83
CA GLY A 136 -5.14 11.88 -2.97
C GLY A 136 -4.66 10.46 -2.61
N LEU A 137 -4.27 10.21 -1.36
CA LEU A 137 -4.02 8.86 -0.87
C LEU A 137 -5.38 8.19 -0.62
N LYS A 138 -5.59 7.03 -1.24
CA LYS A 138 -6.81 6.23 -1.12
C LYS A 138 -6.65 5.01 -0.22
N GLU A 139 -5.46 4.39 -0.19
CA GLU A 139 -5.23 3.18 0.60
C GLU A 139 -3.74 2.95 0.88
N VAL A 140 -3.43 2.37 2.05
CA VAL A 140 -2.15 1.84 2.47
C VAL A 140 -2.39 0.51 3.16
N ILE A 141 -1.83 -0.54 2.60
CA ILE A 141 -1.77 -1.87 3.20
C ILE A 141 -0.32 -2.09 3.65
N GLY A 142 -0.11 -2.29 4.95
CA GLY A 142 1.19 -2.53 5.54
C GLY A 142 1.59 -4.00 5.53
N ILE A 143 2.88 -4.27 5.44
CA ILE A 143 3.49 -5.58 5.70
C ILE A 143 4.57 -5.42 6.77
N LYS A 144 4.52 -6.21 7.84
CA LYS A 144 5.56 -6.26 8.87
C LYS A 144 5.68 -7.67 9.42
N GLY A 145 6.89 -8.23 9.44
CA GLY A 145 7.16 -9.58 9.92
C GLY A 145 6.35 -10.64 9.17
N GLY A 146 6.16 -10.46 7.86
CA GLY A 146 5.36 -11.36 7.01
C GLY A 146 3.84 -11.26 7.21
N LYS A 147 3.34 -10.31 8.02
CA LYS A 147 1.91 -10.13 8.27
C LYS A 147 1.38 -8.89 7.57
N ILE A 148 0.17 -9.00 7.06
CA ILE A 148 -0.57 -7.87 6.48
C ILE A 148 -1.26 -7.09 7.59
N VAL A 149 -1.12 -5.77 7.58
CA VAL A 149 -1.73 -4.86 8.54
C VAL A 149 -2.43 -3.73 7.78
N PRO A 150 -3.73 -3.50 7.96
CA PRO A 150 -4.40 -2.32 7.41
C PRO A 150 -3.81 -1.05 8.04
N ILE A 151 -3.35 -0.09 7.21
CA ILE A 151 -2.76 1.16 7.69
C ILE A 151 -3.68 2.35 7.45
N PHE A 152 -4.26 2.46 6.24
CA PHE A 152 -5.09 3.61 5.87
C PHE A 152 -5.95 3.31 4.62
N PRO A 153 -7.13 3.91 4.47
CA PRO A 153 -8.03 4.20 5.57
C PRO A 153 -8.31 2.92 6.34
#